data_AF-A0AAV1ZVR6-F1
#
_entry.id   AF-A0AAV1ZVR6-F1
#
_cell.length_a   1.000
_cell.length_b   1.000
_cell.length_c   1.000
_cell.angle_alpha   90.00
_cell.angle_beta   90.00
_cell.angle_gamma   90.00
#
_symmetry.space_group_name_H-M   'P 1'
#
loop_
_entity.id
_entity.type
_entity.pdbx_description
1 polymer ?
#
loop_
_entity_poly.entity_id
_entity_poly.type
_entity_poly.pdbx_seq_one_letter_code
_entity_poly.pdbx_strand_id
1 'polypeptide(L)'
;MVDKIIVEDMRPNGLSPESIEEILFYVGLFKDLDEVMPQGVTEIEAKQTLLQIVNDRLAKTNSSVRMKDPDIIPIKCSQGTCRWKTNPKVIQVVSNNIMDMWTESSGRFDGSALFIYGTESNFKVGEDESNIKKLFPNAKLVGVKGAAHLVHIFPEFMTEAVKFINR
;
A
#
# COMPACT_ATOMS: atom_id res chain seq x y z
N MET A 1 -16.87 -15.69 -16.27
CA MET A 1 -15.42 -15.54 -16.52
C MET A 1 -15.05 -14.10 -16.17
N VAL A 2 -13.77 -13.85 -15.86
CA VAL A 2 -13.25 -12.50 -15.63
C VAL A 2 -12.65 -12.01 -16.94
N ASP A 3 -13.16 -10.92 -17.49
CA ASP A 3 -12.76 -10.43 -18.82
C ASP A 3 -11.77 -9.26 -18.75
N LYS A 4 -11.72 -8.57 -17.60
CA LYS A 4 -10.84 -7.42 -17.34
C LYS A 4 -10.26 -7.46 -15.93
N ILE A 5 -9.03 -6.99 -15.79
CA ILE A 5 -8.35 -6.81 -14.51
C ILE A 5 -7.76 -5.40 -14.42
N ILE A 6 -7.90 -4.76 -13.27
CA ILE A 6 -7.14 -3.56 -12.90
C ILE A 6 -6.19 -3.96 -11.75
N VAL A 7 -4.92 -3.64 -11.89
CA VAL A 7 -3.88 -3.85 -10.88
C VAL A 7 -3.38 -2.48 -10.45
N GLU A 8 -3.52 -2.18 -9.16
CA GLU A 8 -2.97 -0.97 -8.55
C GLU A 8 -1.58 -1.27 -8.02
N ASP A 9 -0.59 -0.54 -8.55
CA ASP A 9 0.79 -0.41 -8.07
C ASP A 9 1.42 -1.71 -7.54
N MET A 10 1.24 -2.81 -8.29
CA MET A 10 1.78 -4.11 -7.93
C MET A 10 2.35 -4.79 -9.16
N ARG A 11 3.47 -5.48 -8.97
CA ARG A 11 4.13 -6.31 -9.98
C ARG A 11 3.84 -7.79 -9.70
N PRO A 12 3.84 -8.67 -10.71
CA PRO A 12 3.54 -10.08 -10.50
C PRO A 12 4.66 -10.85 -9.78
N ASN A 13 5.88 -10.30 -9.72
CA ASN A 13 7.06 -10.99 -9.18
C ASN A 13 7.43 -10.51 -7.77
N GLY A 14 6.44 -10.41 -6.89
CA GLY A 14 6.64 -9.95 -5.51
C GLY A 14 7.04 -8.47 -5.43
N LEU A 15 7.87 -8.11 -4.45
CA LEU A 15 8.31 -6.72 -4.24
C LEU A 15 9.77 -6.49 -4.61
N SER A 16 10.10 -5.22 -4.86
CA SER A 16 11.49 -4.79 -4.89
C SER A 16 12.09 -4.81 -3.47
N PRO A 17 13.43 -4.89 -3.35
CA PRO A 17 14.12 -4.70 -2.06
C PRO A 17 13.72 -3.39 -1.36
N GLU A 18 13.62 -2.29 -2.11
CA GLU A 18 13.27 -0.98 -1.55
C GLU A 18 11.83 -0.95 -1.00
N SER A 19 10.89 -1.61 -1.67
CA SER A 19 9.51 -1.75 -1.17
C SER A 19 9.46 -2.58 0.11
N ILE A 20 10.31 -3.58 0.27
CA ILE A 20 10.36 -4.40 1.48
C ILE A 20 10.88 -3.57 2.65
N GLU A 21 11.96 -2.81 2.44
CA GLU A 21 12.48 -1.89 3.44
C GLU A 21 11.41 -0.87 3.86
N GLU A 22 10.69 -0.29 2.90
CA GLU A 22 9.58 0.63 3.17
C GLU A 22 8.45 -0.01 3.98
N ILE A 23 8.03 -1.23 3.64
CA ILE A 23 7.01 -1.98 4.38
C ILE A 23 7.48 -2.28 5.81
N LEU A 24 8.69 -2.79 5.98
CA LEU A 24 9.25 -3.11 7.29
C LEU A 24 9.34 -1.87 8.17
N PHE A 25 9.72 -0.74 7.59
CA PHE A 25 9.73 0.55 8.27
C PHE A 25 8.34 0.95 8.79
N TYR A 26 7.30 0.93 7.94
CA TYR A 26 5.94 1.30 8.36
C TYR A 26 5.32 0.31 9.33
N VAL A 27 5.58 -0.99 9.16
CA VAL A 27 5.11 -2.02 10.09
C VAL A 27 5.75 -1.85 11.47
N GLY A 28 7.04 -1.54 11.53
CA GLY A 28 7.72 -1.18 12.77
C GLY A 28 7.10 0.06 13.42
N LEU A 29 6.89 1.11 12.63
CA LEU A 29 6.30 2.37 13.10
C LEU A 29 4.92 2.15 13.73
N PHE A 30 4.07 1.34 13.10
CA PHE A 30 2.72 1.02 13.60
C PHE A 30 2.75 0.08 14.81
N LYS A 31 3.64 -0.92 14.84
CA LYS A 31 3.79 -1.78 16.02
C LYS A 31 4.11 -0.95 17.26
N ASP A 32 4.98 0.04 17.14
CA ASP A 32 5.40 0.91 18.25
C ASP A 32 4.30 1.89 18.69
N LEU A 33 3.15 1.93 18.02
CA LEU A 33 1.98 2.70 18.48
C LEU A 33 1.16 1.94 19.52
N ASP A 34 1.35 0.62 19.66
CA ASP A 34 0.65 -0.22 20.65
C ASP A 34 0.87 0.30 22.08
N GLU A 35 2.08 0.79 22.36
CA GLU A 35 2.50 1.30 23.68
C GLU A 35 1.87 2.66 24.03
N VAL A 36 1.39 3.40 23.03
CA VAL A 36 0.88 4.77 23.18
C VAL A 36 -0.58 4.90 22.72
N MET A 37 -1.29 3.78 22.61
CA MET A 37 -2.68 3.70 22.17
C MET A 37 -3.60 4.55 23.08
N PRO A 38 -4.19 5.66 22.60
CA PRO A 38 -5.03 6.52 23.44
C PRO A 38 -6.25 5.78 23.99
N GLN A 39 -6.63 6.07 25.24
CA GLN A 39 -7.83 5.53 25.88
C GLN A 39 -8.66 6.68 26.47
N GLY A 40 -9.95 6.45 26.69
CA GLY A 40 -10.90 7.46 27.18
C GLY A 40 -11.31 8.51 26.14
N VAL A 41 -10.94 8.32 24.87
CA VAL A 41 -11.18 9.28 23.77
C VAL A 41 -12.05 8.66 22.67
N THR A 42 -12.54 9.50 21.77
CA THR A 42 -13.23 9.07 20.55
C THR A 42 -12.26 8.46 19.54
N GLU A 43 -12.78 7.68 18.57
CA GLU A 43 -11.94 7.11 17.50
C GLU A 43 -11.24 8.17 16.65
N ILE A 44 -11.91 9.31 16.40
CA ILE A 44 -11.35 10.42 15.64
C ILE A 44 -10.16 11.03 16.38
N GLU A 45 -10.33 11.35 17.67
CA GLU A 45 -9.25 11.90 18.50
C GLU A 45 -8.07 10.92 18.59
N ALA A 46 -8.33 9.63 18.82
CA ALA A 46 -7.29 8.61 18.88
C ALA A 46 -6.48 8.54 17.58
N LYS A 47 -7.15 8.49 16.42
CA LYS A 47 -6.46 8.44 15.12
C LYS A 47 -5.67 9.72 14.85
N GLN A 48 -6.19 10.89 15.21
CA GLN A 48 -5.47 12.16 15.06
C GLN A 48 -4.21 12.21 15.94
N THR A 49 -4.31 11.79 17.20
CA THR A 49 -3.14 11.69 18.10
C THR A 49 -2.09 10.73 17.56
N LEU A 50 -2.51 9.54 17.12
CA LEU A 50 -1.58 8.56 16.57
C LEU A 50 -0.93 9.04 15.26
N LEU A 51 -1.69 9.71 14.38
CA LEU A 51 -1.16 10.31 13.15
C LEU A 51 -0.11 11.38 13.45
N GLN A 52 -0.32 12.20 14.48
CA GLN A 52 0.67 13.18 14.92
C GLN A 52 1.96 12.49 15.39
N ILE A 53 1.84 11.47 16.24
CA ILE A 53 3.01 10.69 16.73
C ILE A 53 3.78 10.07 15.55
N VAL A 54 3.06 9.49 14.59
CA VAL A 54 3.66 8.92 13.37
C VAL A 54 4.42 9.99 12.60
N ASN A 55 3.80 11.13 12.32
CA ASN A 55 4.47 12.22 11.61
C ASN A 55 5.66 12.78 12.39
N ASP A 56 5.58 12.89 13.72
CA ASP A 56 6.72 13.33 14.55
C ASP A 56 7.89 12.35 14.48
N ARG A 57 7.61 11.04 14.40
CA ARG A 57 8.64 10.02 14.18
C ARG A 57 9.22 10.10 12.77
N LEU A 58 8.37 10.24 11.74
CA LEU A 58 8.80 10.47 10.35
C LEU A 58 9.68 11.72 10.23
N ALA A 59 9.37 12.79 10.95
CA ALA A 59 10.15 14.03 10.94
C ALA A 59 11.59 13.85 11.42
N LYS A 60 11.85 12.83 12.25
CA LYS A 60 13.18 12.50 12.76
C LYS A 60 13.97 11.62 11.79
N THR A 61 13.30 11.09 10.76
CA THR A 61 13.95 10.42 9.64
C THR A 61 14.24 11.45 8.55
N ASN A 62 15.18 11.16 7.64
CA ASN A 62 15.41 11.99 6.45
C ASN A 62 14.28 11.86 5.39
N SER A 63 13.08 11.44 5.81
CA SER A 63 11.92 11.28 4.96
C SER A 63 11.15 12.60 4.86
N SER A 64 10.85 13.02 3.63
CA SER A 64 9.91 14.12 3.35
C SER A 64 8.45 13.66 3.43
N VAL A 65 8.21 12.36 3.63
CA VAL A 65 6.87 11.78 3.64
C VAL A 65 6.09 12.23 4.88
N ARG A 66 4.86 12.70 4.64
CA ARG A 66 3.88 13.04 5.67
C ARG A 66 2.59 12.29 5.42
N MET A 67 2.15 11.57 6.43
CA MET A 67 0.84 10.94 6.42
C MET A 67 -0.22 12.00 6.71
N LYS A 68 -1.19 12.15 5.82
CA LYS A 68 -2.24 13.19 5.93
C LYS A 68 -3.57 12.63 6.39
N ASP A 69 -3.85 11.38 6.03
CA ASP A 69 -5.12 10.74 6.32
C ASP A 69 -5.01 9.92 7.61
N PRO A 70 -5.75 10.27 8.68
CA PRO A 70 -5.77 9.49 9.92
C PRO A 70 -6.39 8.09 9.76
N ASP A 71 -7.19 7.84 8.72
CA ASP A 71 -7.86 6.55 8.52
C ASP A 71 -6.93 5.43 8.08
N ILE A 72 -5.69 5.75 7.69
CA ILE A 72 -4.62 4.76 7.44
C ILE A 72 -4.25 3.97 8.70
N ILE A 73 -4.61 4.46 9.89
CA ILE A 73 -4.34 3.82 11.17
C ILE A 73 -5.55 2.93 11.51
N PRO A 74 -5.43 1.59 11.37
CA PRO A 74 -6.57 0.69 11.45
C PRO A 74 -6.92 0.39 12.91
N ILE A 75 -7.43 1.37 13.63
CA ILE A 75 -7.95 1.21 15.00
C ILE A 75 -9.48 1.31 15.03
N LYS A 76 -10.06 0.78 16.11
CA LYS A 76 -11.46 0.94 16.47
C LYS A 76 -11.56 1.34 17.93
N CYS A 77 -12.35 2.37 18.23
CA CYS A 77 -12.63 2.77 19.60
C CYS A 77 -14.11 2.56 19.96
N SER A 78 -14.38 2.04 21.15
CA SER A 78 -15.74 1.83 21.67
C SER A 78 -15.75 2.09 23.16
N GLN A 79 -16.63 2.98 23.62
CA GLN A 79 -16.76 3.37 25.03
C GLN A 79 -15.42 3.77 25.66
N GLY A 80 -14.61 4.55 24.92
CA GLY A 80 -13.28 4.99 25.35
C GLY A 80 -12.19 3.91 25.27
N THR A 81 -12.50 2.67 24.90
CA THR A 81 -11.48 1.63 24.69
C THR A 81 -11.08 1.53 23.22
N CYS A 82 -9.83 1.85 22.91
CA CYS A 82 -9.26 1.76 21.56
C CYS A 82 -8.41 0.51 21.39
N ARG A 83 -8.55 -0.15 20.24
CA ARG A 83 -7.81 -1.36 19.86
C ARG A 83 -7.53 -1.40 18.36
N TRP A 84 -6.49 -2.12 17.97
CA TRP A 84 -6.23 -2.43 16.56
C TRP A 84 -7.37 -3.25 15.94
N LYS A 85 -7.70 -2.96 14.68
CA LYS A 85 -8.51 -3.82 13.81
C LYS A 85 -7.69 -4.98 13.24
N THR A 86 -6.37 -4.83 13.24
CA THR A 86 -5.40 -5.83 12.77
C THR A 86 -4.53 -6.33 13.93
N ASN A 87 -3.68 -7.33 13.68
CA ASN A 87 -2.68 -7.74 14.66
C ASN A 87 -1.28 -7.27 14.19
N PRO A 88 -0.80 -6.10 14.63
CA PRO A 88 0.47 -5.54 14.14
C PRO A 88 1.68 -6.43 14.50
N LYS A 89 1.61 -7.21 15.58
CA LYS A 89 2.67 -8.16 15.96
C LYS A 89 2.76 -9.31 14.96
N VAL A 90 1.62 -9.87 14.55
CA VAL A 90 1.59 -10.91 13.51
C VAL A 90 2.02 -10.36 12.16
N ILE A 91 1.55 -9.16 11.79
CA ILE A 91 1.98 -8.49 10.56
C ILE A 91 3.50 -8.34 10.53
N GLN A 92 4.14 -7.88 11.61
CA GLN A 92 5.60 -7.79 11.66
C GLN A 92 6.30 -9.13 11.46
N VAL A 93 5.83 -10.20 12.11
CA VAL A 93 6.42 -11.54 11.96
C VAL A 93 6.31 -12.02 10.52
N VAL A 94 5.17 -11.79 9.87
CA VAL A 94 4.94 -12.14 8.46
C VAL A 94 5.80 -11.28 7.53
N SER A 95 5.86 -9.98 7.74
CA SER A 95 6.63 -9.05 6.93
C SER A 95 8.14 -9.34 6.95
N ASN A 96 8.68 -9.82 8.07
CA ASN A 96 10.09 -10.22 8.16
C ASN A 96 10.46 -11.41 7.25
N ASN A 97 9.48 -12.22 6.85
CA ASN A 97 9.67 -13.39 5.98
C ASN A 97 8.94 -13.23 4.64
N ILE A 98 8.58 -12.00 4.25
CA ILE A 98 7.70 -11.75 3.10
C ILE A 98 8.26 -12.30 1.78
N MET A 99 9.58 -12.35 1.66
CA MET A 99 10.26 -12.90 0.48
C MET A 99 10.17 -14.43 0.41
N ASP A 100 10.21 -15.12 1.55
CA ASP A 100 10.10 -16.57 1.59
C ASP A 100 8.66 -17.04 1.32
N MET A 101 7.68 -16.14 1.50
CA MET A 101 6.27 -16.42 1.30
C MET A 101 5.79 -16.17 -0.13
N TRP A 102 6.53 -15.40 -0.94
CA TRP A 102 6.16 -15.19 -2.34
C TRP A 102 6.67 -16.31 -3.23
N THR A 103 5.73 -17.11 -3.71
CA THR A 103 5.98 -17.98 -4.86
C THR A 103 5.98 -17.16 -6.14
N GLU A 104 6.79 -17.57 -7.10
CA GLU A 104 6.75 -16.99 -8.46
C GLU A 104 5.32 -17.06 -9.01
N SER A 105 4.82 -15.94 -9.52
CA SER A 105 3.50 -15.90 -10.15
C SER A 105 3.50 -16.78 -11.39
N SER A 106 2.47 -17.61 -11.51
CA SER A 106 2.27 -18.49 -12.66
C SER A 106 0.90 -18.29 -13.29
N GLY A 107 0.75 -18.80 -14.51
CA GLY A 107 -0.48 -18.67 -15.29
C GLY A 107 -0.39 -17.58 -16.35
N ARG A 108 -1.53 -17.30 -16.97
CA ARG A 108 -1.63 -16.31 -18.05
C ARG A 108 -3.06 -15.78 -18.10
N PHE A 109 -3.19 -14.47 -18.25
CA PHE A 109 -4.45 -13.78 -18.42
C PHE A 109 -4.44 -13.07 -19.77
N ASP A 110 -5.11 -13.66 -20.76
CA ASP A 110 -5.25 -13.09 -22.10
C ASP A 110 -6.36 -12.02 -22.20
N GLY A 111 -7.10 -11.77 -21.11
CA GLY A 111 -8.05 -10.65 -21.06
C GLY A 111 -7.36 -9.30 -21.02
N SER A 112 -8.15 -8.22 -21.06
CA SER A 112 -7.57 -6.86 -20.96
C SER A 112 -7.12 -6.59 -19.53
N ALA A 113 -5.90 -6.12 -19.36
CA ALA A 113 -5.37 -5.74 -18.04
C ALA A 113 -4.93 -4.28 -18.05
N LEU A 114 -5.20 -3.57 -16.96
CA LEU A 114 -4.71 -2.21 -16.73
C LEU A 114 -3.87 -2.22 -15.45
N PHE A 115 -2.60 -1.85 -15.57
CA PHE A 115 -1.71 -1.62 -14.45
C PHE A 115 -1.57 -0.11 -14.26
N ILE A 116 -2.07 0.42 -13.14
CA ILE A 116 -1.92 1.84 -12.78
C ILE A 116 -0.94 1.90 -11.61
N TYR A 117 0.16 2.63 -11.76
CA TYR A 117 1.25 2.63 -10.78
C TYR A 117 1.82 4.02 -10.54
N GLY A 118 2.49 4.21 -9.41
CA GLY A 118 3.10 5.48 -9.06
C GLY A 118 4.50 5.58 -9.67
N THR A 119 4.85 6.69 -10.31
CA THR A 119 6.20 6.85 -10.88
C THR A 119 7.28 7.00 -9.82
N GLU A 120 6.91 7.32 -8.59
CA GLU A 120 7.80 7.41 -7.42
C GLU A 120 7.62 6.19 -6.49
N SER A 121 6.83 5.19 -6.89
CA SER A 121 6.64 3.98 -6.09
C SER A 121 7.89 3.11 -6.12
N ASN A 122 8.32 2.67 -4.93
CA ASN A 122 9.39 1.69 -4.79
C ASN A 122 9.02 0.33 -5.40
N PHE A 123 7.75 0.07 -5.72
CA PHE A 123 7.30 -1.20 -6.32
C PHE A 123 7.81 -1.36 -7.77
N LYS A 124 8.29 -0.28 -8.39
CA LYS A 124 8.98 -0.27 -9.69
C LYS A 124 8.19 -1.00 -10.79
N VAL A 125 6.86 -0.87 -10.77
CA VAL A 125 5.96 -1.59 -11.70
C VAL A 125 6.29 -1.28 -13.16
N GLY A 126 6.61 -0.03 -13.48
CA GLY A 126 7.00 0.37 -14.84
C GLY A 126 8.29 -0.28 -15.33
N GLU A 127 9.22 -0.62 -14.43
CA GLU A 127 10.47 -1.31 -14.79
C GLU A 127 10.24 -2.82 -15.03
N ASP A 128 9.15 -3.38 -14.51
CA ASP A 128 8.82 -4.81 -14.61
C ASP A 128 7.88 -5.14 -15.79
N GLU A 129 7.72 -4.23 -16.76
CA GLU A 129 6.79 -4.38 -17.89
C GLU A 129 6.98 -5.71 -18.65
N SER A 130 8.23 -6.11 -18.86
CA SER A 130 8.55 -7.36 -19.58
C SER A 130 7.94 -8.58 -18.88
N ASN A 131 8.05 -8.66 -17.55
CA ASN A 131 7.48 -9.79 -16.82
C ASN A 131 5.97 -9.66 -16.65
N ILE A 132 5.44 -8.45 -16.49
CA ILE A 132 3.99 -8.19 -16.54
C ILE A 132 3.42 -8.74 -17.85
N LYS A 133 4.01 -8.41 -19.00
CA LYS A 133 3.53 -8.86 -20.31
C LYS A 133 3.67 -10.36 -20.58
N LYS A 134 4.52 -11.08 -19.85
CA LYS A 134 4.56 -12.56 -19.92
C LYS A 134 3.26 -13.18 -19.40
N LEU A 135 2.74 -12.64 -18.28
CA LEU A 135 1.53 -13.13 -17.61
C LEU A 135 0.26 -12.41 -18.09
N PHE A 136 0.37 -11.15 -18.51
CA PHE A 136 -0.71 -10.26 -18.95
C PHE A 136 -0.36 -9.63 -20.32
N PRO A 137 -0.47 -10.39 -21.41
CA PRO A 137 0.00 -9.96 -22.74
C PRO A 137 -0.70 -8.70 -23.25
N ASN A 138 -1.96 -8.52 -22.87
CA ASN A 138 -2.79 -7.37 -23.23
C ASN A 138 -2.78 -6.28 -22.15
N ALA A 139 -1.75 -6.25 -21.29
CA ALA A 139 -1.62 -5.22 -20.27
C ALA A 139 -1.32 -3.84 -20.88
N LYS A 140 -2.11 -2.85 -20.48
CA LYS A 140 -1.78 -1.43 -20.57
C LYS A 140 -1.17 -0.99 -19.24
N LEU A 141 -0.03 -0.32 -19.30
CA LEU A 141 0.64 0.25 -18.13
C LEU A 141 0.43 1.77 -18.14
N VAL A 142 0.07 2.35 -17.00
CA VAL A 142 -0.12 3.79 -16.82
C VAL A 142 0.56 4.25 -15.54
N GLY A 143 1.62 5.06 -15.69
CA GLY A 143 2.30 5.71 -14.58
C GLY A 143 1.63 7.03 -14.18
N VAL A 144 1.33 7.20 -12.90
CA VAL A 144 0.85 8.44 -12.30
C VAL A 144 2.03 9.22 -11.76
N LYS A 145 2.30 10.38 -12.36
CA LYS A 145 3.49 11.19 -12.05
C LYS A 145 3.40 11.75 -10.63
N GLY A 146 4.47 11.58 -9.85
CA GLY A 146 4.57 12.09 -8.47
C GLY A 146 3.80 11.26 -7.44
N ALA A 147 3.19 10.14 -7.85
CA ALA A 147 2.56 9.20 -6.93
C ALA A 147 3.57 8.16 -6.46
N ALA A 148 3.54 7.88 -5.16
CA ALA A 148 4.13 6.68 -4.55
C ALA A 148 3.09 5.53 -4.57
N HIS A 149 3.10 4.63 -3.59
CA HIS A 149 2.25 3.42 -3.59
C HIS A 149 0.74 3.69 -3.54
N LEU A 150 0.30 4.73 -2.83
CA LEU A 150 -1.13 5.07 -2.69
C LEU A 150 -1.65 5.81 -3.93
N VAL A 151 -1.59 5.17 -5.10
CA VAL A 151 -1.92 5.80 -6.39
C VAL A 151 -3.40 6.16 -6.47
N HIS A 152 -4.28 5.41 -5.80
CA HIS A 152 -5.73 5.68 -5.80
C HIS A 152 -6.15 7.04 -5.25
N ILE A 153 -5.30 7.74 -4.49
CA ILE A 153 -5.61 9.10 -4.01
C ILE A 153 -5.45 10.16 -5.11
N PHE A 154 -4.80 9.82 -6.22
CA PHE A 154 -4.58 10.72 -7.35
C PHE A 154 -5.77 10.66 -8.32
N PRO A 155 -6.28 11.81 -8.81
CA PRO A 155 -7.39 11.86 -9.76
C PRO A 155 -7.18 11.03 -11.05
N GLU A 156 -5.93 10.90 -11.47
CA GLU A 156 -5.52 10.12 -12.64
C GLU A 156 -5.88 8.63 -12.51
N PHE A 157 -5.78 8.07 -11.30
CA PHE A 157 -6.15 6.67 -11.05
C PHE A 157 -7.62 6.43 -11.40
N MET A 158 -8.52 7.24 -10.83
CA MET A 158 -9.96 7.12 -11.08
C MET A 158 -10.29 7.35 -12.56
N THR A 159 -9.65 8.35 -13.17
CA THR A 159 -9.84 8.68 -14.59
C THR A 159 -9.49 7.49 -15.50
N GLU A 160 -8.36 6.83 -15.27
CA GLU A 160 -7.92 5.72 -16.11
C GLU A 160 -8.69 4.43 -15.81
N ALA A 161 -9.03 4.17 -14.55
CA ALA A 161 -9.88 3.04 -14.16
C ALA A 161 -11.26 3.13 -14.84
N VAL A 162 -11.93 4.29 -14.77
CA VAL A 162 -13.26 4.50 -15.39
C VAL A 162 -13.18 4.37 -16.91
N LYS A 163 -12.16 4.97 -17.56
CA LYS A 163 -11.94 4.81 -19.01
C LYS A 163 -11.79 3.35 -19.42
N PHE A 164 -11.11 2.54 -18.62
CA PHE A 164 -10.85 1.14 -18.92
C PHE A 164 -12.08 0.25 -18.69
N ILE A 165 -12.84 0.51 -17.63
CA ILE A 165 -14.09 -0.20 -17.36
C ILE A 165 -15.09 -0.01 -18.50
N ASN A 166 -15.21 1.21 -19.03
CA ASN A 166 -16.22 1.58 -20.02
C ASN A 166 -15.85 1.26 -21.49
N ARG A 167 -14.66 0.71 -21.77
CA ARG A 167 -14.23 0.32 -23.12
C ARG A 167 -14.51 -1.14 -23.42
#